data_AF-A0A1B6NPQ3-F1
#
_entry.id   AF-A0A1B6NPQ3-F1
#
_cell.length_a   1.000
_cell.length_b   1.000
_cell.length_c   1.000
_cell.angle_alpha   90.00
_cell.angle_beta   90.00
_cell.angle_gamma   90.00
#
_symmetry.space_group_name_H-M   'P 1'
#
loop_
_entity.id
_entity.type
_entity.pdbx_description
1 polymer ?
#
loop_
_entity_poly.entity_id
_entity_poly.type
_entity_poly.pdbx_seq_one_letter_code
_entity_poly.pdbx_strand_id
1 'polypeptide(L)' 'MLISKDTLALMKPGSVVVDMAATSGGNVEGSVAGETVEVNGVKVIGNG' A
#
# COMPACT_ATOMS: atom_id res chain seq x y z
N MET A 1 -8.76 4.84 5.81
CA MET A 1 -7.86 3.70 5.98
C MET A 1 -8.66 2.40 5.88
N LEU A 2 -8.52 1.69 4.77
CA LEU A 2 -9.32 0.50 4.41
C LEU A 2 -8.50 -0.81 4.47
N ILE A 3 -7.20 -0.76 4.20
CA ILE A 3 -6.30 -1.92 4.22
C ILE A 3 -5.16 -1.68 5.20
N SER A 4 -5.15 -2.41 6.33
CA SER A 4 -4.13 -2.29 7.38
C SER A 4 -2.84 -3.04 7.07
N LYS A 5 -1.76 -2.74 7.81
CA LYS A 5 -0.48 -3.47 7.73
C LYS A 5 -0.61 -4.96 8.02
N ASP A 6 -1.52 -5.35 8.91
CA ASP A 6 -1.79 -6.76 9.22
C ASP A 6 -2.39 -7.49 8.02
N THR A 7 -3.25 -6.80 7.26
CA THR A 7 -3.82 -7.32 6.02
C THR A 7 -2.73 -7.49 4.96
N LEU A 8 -1.80 -6.53 4.86
CA LEU A 8 -0.64 -6.63 3.97
C LEU A 8 0.28 -7.80 4.37
N ALA A 9 0.47 -8.06 5.66
CA ALA A 9 1.31 -9.15 6.16
C ALA A 9 0.77 -10.55 5.83
N LEU A 10 -0.54 -10.68 5.59
CA LEU A 10 -1.17 -11.93 5.13
C LEU A 10 -1.04 -12.14 3.62
N MET A 11 -0.58 -11.14 2.87
CA MET A 11 -0.36 -11.27 1.44
C MET A 11 0.95 -12.00 1.15
N LYS A 12 1.04 -12.59 -0.04
CA LYS A 12 2.26 -13.28 -0.46
C LYS A 12 3.41 -12.28 -0.60
N PRO A 13 4.63 -12.60 -0.13
CA PRO A 13 5.81 -11.80 -0.41
C PRO A 13 5.98 -11.59 -1.92
N GLY A 14 6.25 -10.35 -2.33
CA GLY A 14 6.32 -9.93 -3.73
C GLY A 14 4.98 -9.51 -4.34
N SER A 15 3.88 -9.54 -3.57
CA SER A 15 2.60 -8.96 -4.01
C SER A 15 2.72 -7.45 -4.22
N VAL A 16 1.89 -6.90 -5.11
CA VAL A 16 1.85 -5.47 -5.42
C VAL A 16 0.45 -4.94 -5.16
N VAL A 17 0.36 -3.83 -4.44
CA VAL A 17 -0.87 -3.10 -4.14
C VAL A 17 -0.75 -1.71 -4.74
N VAL A 18 -1.74 -1.31 -5.53
CA VAL A 18 -1.80 0.03 -6.13
C VAL A 18 -2.93 0.80 -5.46
N ASP A 19 -2.58 1.89 -4.79
CA ASP A 19 -3.53 2.75 -4.10
C ASP A 19 -3.77 4.04 -4.90
N MET A 20 -4.88 4.05 -5.64
CA MET A 20 -5.28 5.21 -6.45
C MET A 20 -5.79 6.39 -5.62
N ALA A 21 -5.99 6.23 -4.31
CA ALA A 21 -6.43 7.31 -3.42
C ALA A 21 -5.29 7.85 -2.55
N ALA A 22 -4.03 7.54 -2.88
CA ALA A 22 -2.86 7.92 -2.08
C ALA A 22 -2.78 9.44 -1.83
N THR A 23 -3.17 10.28 -2.80
CA THR A 23 -3.22 11.74 -2.67
C THR A 23 -4.39 12.27 -1.84
N SER A 24 -5.44 11.45 -1.63
CA SER A 24 -6.66 11.82 -0.90
C SER A 24 -6.74 11.23 0.51
N GLY A 25 -5.60 10.77 1.05
CA GLY A 25 -5.50 10.18 2.40
C GLY A 25 -5.21 8.68 2.43
N GLY A 26 -5.21 8.01 1.27
CA GLY A 26 -4.79 6.60 1.13
C GLY A 26 -5.81 5.57 1.62
N ASN A 27 -6.00 4.53 0.83
CA ASN A 27 -6.74 3.35 1.23
C ASN A 27 -5.86 2.36 2.01
N VAL A 28 -4.55 2.37 1.75
CA VAL A 28 -3.59 1.36 2.22
C VAL A 28 -2.63 1.94 3.25
N GLU A 29 -2.36 1.18 4.31
CA GLU A 29 -1.52 1.65 5.41
C GLU A 29 -0.07 1.64 4.98
N GLY A 30 0.58 2.80 5.09
CA GLY A 30 1.93 3.01 4.55
C GLY A 30 1.95 3.46 3.09
N SER A 31 0.81 3.63 2.43
CA SER A 31 0.75 4.28 1.11
C SER A 31 1.26 5.72 1.19
N VAL A 32 2.21 6.06 0.31
CA VAL A 32 2.79 7.41 0.19
C VAL A 32 2.49 7.91 -1.22
N ALA A 33 1.89 9.09 -1.31
CA ALA A 33 1.53 9.69 -2.59
C ALA A 33 2.77 9.97 -3.45
N GLY A 34 2.74 9.47 -4.69
CA GLY A 34 3.83 9.59 -5.66
C GLY A 34 5.00 8.63 -5.44
N GLU A 35 4.93 7.76 -4.43
CA GLU A 35 6.02 6.86 -4.09
C GLU A 35 5.60 5.38 -4.13
N THR A 36 6.60 4.52 -4.27
CA THR A 36 6.46 3.08 -4.08
C THR A 36 7.24 2.69 -2.84
N VAL A 37 6.53 2.19 -1.83
CA VAL A 37 7.13 1.70 -0.59
C VAL A 37 6.94 0.20 -0.47
N GLU A 38 7.76 -0.46 0.34
CA GLU A 38 7.59 -1.88 0.64
C GLU A 38 7.18 -2.06 2.10
N VAL A 39 6.08 -2.77 2.32
CA VAL A 39 5.48 -3.00 3.63
C VAL A 39 5.27 -4.50 3.79
N ASN A 40 5.95 -5.11 4.76
CA ASN A 40 5.85 -6.56 5.05
C ASN A 40 6.08 -7.46 3.81
N GLY A 41 7.00 -7.07 2.91
CA GLY A 41 7.29 -7.80 1.68
C GLY A 41 6.27 -7.58 0.55
N VAL A 42 5.33 -6.64 0.72
CA VAL A 42 4.36 -6.21 -0.29
C VAL A 42 4.74 -4.82 -0.78
N LYS A 43 4.80 -4.63 -2.10
CA LYS A 43 5.01 -3.29 -2.68
C LYS A 43 3.71 -2.53 -2.71
N VAL A 44 3.67 -1.35 -2.09
CA VAL A 44 2.55 -0.42 -2.10
C VAL A 44 2.92 0.76 -2.99
N ILE A 45 2.18 0.92 -4.08
CA ILE A 45 2.37 1.99 -5.06
C ILE A 45 1.27 3.03 -4.83
N GLY A 46 1.62 4.20 -4.33
CA GLY A 46 0.68 5.29 -4.12
C GLY A 46 0.61 6.22 -5.33
N ASN A 47 0.09 5.74 -6.46
CA ASN A 47 -0.02 6.55 -7.68
C ASN A 47 -1.47 6.98 -7.91
N GLY A 48 -1.73 8.30 -7.91
CA GLY A 48 -3.07 8.88 -8.06
C GLY A 48 -3.03 10.40 -8.15
#